data_AF-A0AAU7D6D0-F1
#
_entry.id   AF-A0AAU7D6D0-F1
#
_cell.length_a   1.000
_cell.length_b   1.000
_cell.length_c   1.000
_cell.angle_alpha   90.00
_cell.angle_beta   90.00
_cell.angle_gamma   90.00
#
_symmetry.space_group_name_H-M   'P 1'
#
loop_
_entity.id
_entity.type
_entity.pdbx_description
1 polymer ?
#
loop_
_entity_poly.entity_id
_entity_poly.type
_entity_poly.pdbx_seq_one_letter_code
_entity_poly.pdbx_strand_id
1 'polypeptide(L)' 'MDTFLAAIENPQGLMMKLVYAMTRRQFGKVLTPVKVVSARMPLAFGMFSDKIGKLDKKLLLRGRW' A
#
# COMPACT_ATOMS: atom_id res chain seq x y z
N MET A 1 -4.06 -21.60 9.23
CA MET A 1 -4.38 -20.45 10.11
C MET A 1 -5.51 -19.67 9.49
N ASP A 2 -6.67 -19.66 10.13
CA ASP A 2 -7.76 -18.76 9.79
C ASP A 2 -7.36 -17.33 10.15
N THR A 3 -7.28 -16.45 9.14
CA THR A 3 -7.01 -15.03 9.35
C THR A 3 -8.34 -14.31 9.54
N PHE A 4 -8.44 -13.42 10.53
CA PHE A 4 -9.67 -12.66 10.81
C PHE A 4 -10.22 -11.88 9.61
N LEU A 5 -9.35 -11.55 8.64
CA LEU A 5 -9.73 -10.91 7.39
C LEU A 5 -9.28 -11.76 6.22
N ALA A 6 -10.25 -12.24 5.44
CA ALA A 6 -9.98 -13.00 4.22
C ALA A 6 -9.11 -12.19 3.24
N ALA A 7 -8.09 -12.83 2.67
CA ALA A 7 -7.31 -12.23 1.62
C ALA A 7 -8.17 -12.01 0.37
N ILE A 8 -8.10 -10.84 -0.24
CA ILE A 8 -8.76 -10.57 -1.51
C ILE A 8 -7.83 -11.09 -2.62
N GLU A 9 -8.24 -12.16 -3.30
CA GLU A 9 -7.43 -12.76 -4.37
C GLU A 9 -7.56 -12.02 -5.69
N ASN A 10 -8.78 -11.59 -6.04
CA ASN A 10 -9.06 -10.84 -7.25
C ASN A 10 -9.34 -9.37 -6.91
N PRO A 11 -8.34 -8.48 -7.07
CA PRO A 11 -8.54 -7.06 -6.81
C PRO A 11 -9.48 -6.43 -7.83
N GLN A 12 -10.40 -5.61 -7.35
CA GLN A 12 -11.30 -4.82 -8.20
C GLN A 12 -10.60 -3.54 -8.68
N GLY A 13 -10.96 -3.09 -9.89
CA GLY A 13 -10.42 -1.86 -10.49
C GLY A 13 -9.02 -2.03 -11.12
N LEU A 14 -8.75 -1.22 -12.15
CA LEU A 14 -7.51 -1.29 -12.93
C LEU A 14 -6.26 -0.99 -12.08
N MET A 15 -6.34 0.03 -11.23
CA MET A 15 -5.21 0.44 -10.38
C MET A 15 -4.79 -0.66 -9.41
N MET A 16 -5.74 -1.39 -8.82
CA MET A 16 -5.40 -2.38 -7.82
C MET A 16 -4.85 -3.68 -8.42
N LYS A 17 -5.23 -4.00 -9.67
CA LYS A 17 -4.55 -5.00 -10.49
C LYS A 17 -3.09 -4.62 -10.76
N LEU A 18 -2.81 -3.35 -11.07
CA LEU A 18 -1.43 -2.86 -11.24
C LEU A 18 -0.63 -2.98 -9.94
N VAL A 19 -1.20 -2.58 -8.79
CA VAL A 19 -0.55 -2.73 -7.48
C VAL A 19 -0.21 -4.20 -7.21
N TYR A 20 -1.13 -5.13 -7.44
CA TYR A 20 -0.87 -6.57 -7.28
C TYR A 20 0.26 -7.05 -8.20
N ALA A 21 0.24 -6.65 -9.47
CA ALA A 21 1.27 -7.02 -10.44
C ALA A 21 2.65 -6.47 -10.04
N MET A 22 2.73 -5.20 -9.64
CA MET A 22 3.98 -4.57 -9.19
C MET A 22 4.53 -5.22 -7.93
N THR A 23 3.66 -5.50 -6.95
CA THR A 23 4.08 -6.14 -5.69
C THR A 23 4.57 -7.56 -5.96
N ARG A 24 3.89 -8.31 -6.83
CA ARG A 24 4.32 -9.64 -7.26
C ARG A 24 5.66 -9.59 -8.00
N ARG A 25 5.91 -8.57 -8.82
CA ARG A 25 7.18 -8.38 -9.52
C ARG A 25 8.32 -8.03 -8.57
N GLN A 26 8.09 -7.20 -7.57
CA GLN A 26 9.13 -6.73 -6.64
C GLN A 26 9.48 -7.77 -5.56
N PHE A 27 8.48 -8.49 -5.04
CA PHE A 27 8.65 -9.40 -3.89
C PHE A 27 8.46 -10.89 -4.24
N GLY A 28 8.22 -11.22 -5.50
CA GLY A 28 7.87 -12.58 -5.96
C GLY A 28 6.45 -13.03 -5.60
N LYS A 29 5.77 -12.30 -4.71
CA LYS A 29 4.39 -12.58 -4.25
C LYS A 29 3.67 -11.29 -3.89
N VAL A 30 2.34 -11.32 -3.92
CA VAL A 30 1.53 -10.22 -3.38
C VAL A 30 1.56 -10.34 -1.86
N LEU A 31 2.08 -9.30 -1.21
CA LEU A 31 2.18 -9.22 0.24
C LEU A 31 0.80 -9.32 0.89
N THR A 32 0.71 -10.05 2.00
CA THR A 32 -0.52 -10.18 2.81
C THR A 32 -1.16 -8.83 3.15
N PRO A 33 -0.44 -7.78 3.60
CA PRO A 33 -1.05 -6.48 3.87
C PRO A 33 -1.70 -5.85 2.63
N VAL A 34 -1.19 -6.12 1.42
CA VAL A 34 -1.81 -5.63 0.18
C VAL A 34 -3.13 -6.36 -0.10
N LYS A 35 -3.16 -7.67 0.15
CA LYS A 35 -4.38 -8.49 -0.01
C LYS A 35 -5.45 -8.22 1.03
N VAL A 36 -5.07 -7.67 2.17
CA VAL A 36 -5.99 -7.45 3.30
C VAL A 36 -6.34 -5.97 3.44
N VAL A 37 -5.38 -5.13 3.78
CA VAL A 37 -5.63 -3.71 4.10
C VAL A 37 -5.76 -2.89 2.83
N SER A 38 -4.76 -2.93 1.95
CA SER A 38 -4.75 -2.06 0.77
C SER A 38 -5.96 -2.32 -0.13
N ALA A 39 -6.30 -3.59 -0.38
CA ALA A 39 -7.41 -3.96 -1.25
C ALA A 39 -8.80 -3.47 -0.77
N ARG A 40 -8.94 -3.08 0.51
CA ARG A 40 -10.17 -2.55 1.09
C ARG A 40 -10.18 -1.02 1.21
N MET A 41 -9.02 -0.39 1.08
CA MET A 41 -8.90 1.05 1.24
C MET A 41 -9.20 1.78 -0.07
N PRO A 42 -9.84 2.96 -0.01
CA PRO A 42 -10.02 3.78 -1.19
C PRO A 42 -8.67 4.28 -1.72
N LEU A 43 -8.57 4.52 -3.03
CA LEU A 43 -7.37 5.07 -3.67
C LEU A 43 -6.88 6.37 -3.02
N ALA A 44 -7.81 7.17 -2.50
CA ALA A 44 -7.52 8.40 -1.77
C ALA A 44 -6.59 8.17 -0.57
N PHE A 45 -6.66 7.01 0.10
CA PHE A 45 -5.76 6.66 1.19
C PHE A 45 -4.31 6.52 0.70
N GLY A 46 -4.10 5.89 -0.45
CA GLY A 46 -2.77 5.80 -1.07
C GLY A 46 -2.20 7.17 -1.44
N MET A 47 -3.05 8.06 -1.98
CA MET A 47 -2.66 9.45 -2.29
C MET A 47 -2.33 10.26 -1.03
N PHE A 48 -3.08 10.04 0.06
CA PHE A 48 -2.79 10.66 1.35
C PHE A 48 -1.43 10.20 1.91
N SER A 49 -1.14 8.90 1.87
CA SER A 49 0.15 8.36 2.30
C SER A 49 1.33 8.92 1.48
N ASP A 50 1.18 9.11 0.17
CA ASP A 50 2.18 9.77 -0.66
C ASP A 50 2.43 11.22 -0.22
N LYS A 51 1.37 11.97 0.13
CA LYS A 51 1.50 13.33 0.66
C LYS A 51 2.26 13.36 1.99
N ILE A 52 2.04 12.39 2.88
CA ILE A 52 2.82 12.25 4.12
C ILE A 52 4.30 12.07 3.78
N GLY A 53 4.65 11.14 2.88
CA GLY A 53 6.04 10.92 2.51
C GLY A 53 6.71 12.14 1.85
N LYS A 54 5.95 12.92 1.08
CA LYS A 54 6.44 14.20 0.54
C LYS A 54 6.63 15.25 1.63
N LEU A 55 5.74 15.30 2.61
CA LEU A 55 5.84 16.21 3.74
C LEU A 55 7.04 15.85 4.61
N ASP A 56 7.23 14.58 4.93
CA ASP A 56 8.36 14.05 5.71
C ASP A 56 9.71 14.46 5.11
N LYS A 57 9.87 14.31 3.78
CA LYS A 57 11.08 14.78 3.06
C LYS A 57 11.30 16.30 3.11
N LYS A 58 10.23 17.08 3.25
CA LYS A 58 10.30 18.55 3.36
C LYS A 58 10.54 19.01 4.78
N LEU A 59 10.05 18.26 5.76
CA LEU A 59 10.29 18.46 7.18
C LEU A 59 11.71 17.97 7.51
N LEU A 60 12.70 18.68 6.98
CA LEU A 60 14.04 18.62 7.54
C LEU A 60 13.96 19.30 8.91
N LEU A 61 13.81 18.51 9.98
CA LEU A 61 14.00 19.03 11.33
C LEU A 61 15.39 19.66 11.36
N ARG A 62 15.45 20.99 11.45
CA ARG A 62 16.70 21.73 11.66
C ARG A 62 17.10 21.54 13.13
N GLY A 63 17.35 20.30 13.50
CA GLY A 63 17.86 19.86 14.79
C GLY A 63 19.35 19.61 14.65
N ARG A 64 20.14 20.53 15.18
CA ARG A 64 21.55 20.36 15.47
C ARG A 64 21.64 19.22 16.49
N TRP A 65 22.14 18.05 16.06
CA TRP A 65 22.59 16.99 16.96
C TRP A 65 23.97 17.36 17.49
#